data_AF-A0A414FZM0-F1
#
_entry.id   AF-A0A414FZM0-F1
#
_cell.length_a   1.000
_cell.length_b   1.000
_cell.length_c   1.000
_cell.angle_alpha   90.00
_cell.angle_beta   90.00
_cell.angle_gamma   90.00
#
_symmetry.space_group_name_H-M   'P 1'
#
loop_
_entity.id
_entity.type
_entity.pdbx_description
1 polymer ?
#
loop_
_entity_poly.entity_id
_entity_poly.type
_entity_poly.pdbx_seq_one_letter_code
_entity_poly.pdbx_strand_id
1 'polypeptide(L)' 'MGNCVFVGVNATVVGGVSIGDDVLIAPGAYVNQDVPAHSIAVGNPCRIIPRENATEGYIVRRVGGY' A
#
# COMPACT_ATOMS: atom_id res chain seq x y z
N MET A 1 7.32 6.48 -0.01
CA MET A 1 6.79 5.11 -0.15
C MET A 1 7.94 4.13 -0.04
N GLY A 2 7.71 2.99 0.59
CA GLY A 2 8.66 1.90 0.72
C GLY A 2 8.78 1.03 -0.53
N ASN A 3 9.46 -0.09 -0.38
CA ASN A 3 9.65 -1.11 -1.40
C ASN A 3 8.44 -2.04 -1.52
N CYS A 4 8.20 -2.54 -2.74
CA CYS A 4 7.09 -3.46 -3.02
C CYS A 4 5.73 -2.90 -2.58
N VAL A 5 5.43 -1.64 -2.89
CA VAL A 5 4.11 -1.05 -2.69
C VAL A 5 3.30 -1.17 -3.98
N PHE A 6 2.06 -1.66 -3.89
CA PHE A 6 1.11 -1.63 -4.99
C PHE A 6 0.05 -0.57 -4.74
N VAL A 7 -0.21 0.25 -5.77
CA VAL A 7 -1.26 1.28 -5.73
C VAL A 7 -2.35 0.92 -6.73
N GLY A 8 -3.52 0.57 -6.20
CA GLY A 8 -4.70 0.23 -6.98
C GLY A 8 -5.25 1.42 -7.77
N VAL A 9 -5.96 1.10 -8.85
CA VAL A 9 -6.58 2.10 -9.72
C VAL A 9 -7.46 3.06 -8.92
N ASN A 10 -7.37 4.36 -9.23
CA ASN A 10 -8.15 5.41 -8.59
C ASN A 10 -7.95 5.52 -7.05
N ALA A 11 -6.89 4.92 -6.49
CA ALA A 11 -6.47 5.26 -5.15
C ALA A 11 -5.87 6.67 -5.11
N THR A 12 -6.09 7.37 -4.01
CA THR A 12 -5.62 8.73 -3.78
C THR A 12 -4.82 8.75 -2.48
N VAL A 13 -3.55 9.13 -2.56
CA VAL A 13 -2.67 9.31 -1.40
C VAL A 13 -2.41 10.80 -1.24
N VAL A 14 -2.72 11.36 -0.07
CA VAL A 14 -2.67 12.81 0.16
C VAL A 14 -1.86 13.16 1.40
N GLY A 15 -1.19 14.31 1.34
CA GLY A 15 -0.35 14.82 2.43
C GLY A 15 1.05 14.21 2.45
N GLY A 16 1.81 14.52 3.50
CA GLY A 16 3.17 14.03 3.74
C GLY A 16 3.21 12.67 4.44
N VAL A 17 2.34 11.73 4.02
CA VAL A 17 2.21 10.43 4.68
C VAL A 17 3.31 9.45 4.27
N SER A 18 3.73 8.63 5.23
CA SER A 18 4.69 7.55 5.03
C SER A 18 3.96 6.24 4.74
N ILE A 19 4.37 5.55 3.68
CA ILE A 19 3.88 4.21 3.31
C ILE A 19 5.06 3.25 3.44
N GLY A 20 4.91 2.23 4.29
CA GLY A 20 5.92 1.20 4.53
C GLY A 20 6.11 0.21 3.36
N ASP A 21 6.99 -0.75 3.57
CA ASP A 21 7.26 -1.83 2.60
C ASP A 21 6.11 -2.85 2.56
N ASP A 22 5.93 -3.52 1.42
CA ASP A 22 4.89 -4.53 1.22
C ASP A 22 3.50 -4.02 1.65
N VAL A 23 3.09 -2.90 1.04
CA VAL A 23 1.76 -2.31 1.25
C VAL A 23 0.91 -2.42 0.00
N LEU A 24 -0.32 -2.89 0.18
CA LEU A 24 -1.36 -2.84 -0.84
C LEU A 24 -2.32 -1.68 -0.56
N ILE A 25 -2.25 -0.65 -1.38
CA ILE A 25 -3.30 0.39 -1.43
C ILE A 25 -4.37 -0.11 -2.40
N ALA A 26 -5.56 -0.46 -1.89
CA ALA A 26 -6.62 -1.00 -2.72
C ALA A 26 -7.22 0.05 -3.68
N PRO A 27 -7.82 -0.38 -4.80
CA PRO A 27 -8.53 0.53 -5.70
C PRO A 27 -9.53 1.43 -4.98
N GLY A 28 -9.55 2.72 -5.34
CA GLY A 28 -10.46 3.71 -4.75
C GLY A 28 -10.18 4.09 -3.29
N ALA A 29 -9.07 3.64 -2.69
CA ALA A 29 -8.72 4.01 -1.32
C ALA A 29 -8.31 5.49 -1.22
N TYR A 30 -8.75 6.18 -0.16
CA TYR A 30 -8.32 7.54 0.18
C TYR A 30 -7.41 7.51 1.40
N VAL A 31 -6.09 7.58 1.17
CA VAL A 31 -5.05 7.43 2.18
C VAL A 31 -4.58 8.80 2.65
N ASN A 32 -4.87 9.12 3.91
CA ASN A 32 -4.59 10.40 4.55
C ASN A 32 -3.88 10.26 5.92
N GLN A 33 -3.33 9.08 6.21
CA GLN A 33 -2.55 8.76 7.41
C GLN A 33 -1.42 7.80 7.04
N ASP A 34 -0.40 7.70 7.89
CA ASP A 34 0.73 6.79 7.68
C ASP A 34 0.26 5.33 7.63
N VAL A 35 0.81 4.56 6.69
CA VAL A 35 0.51 3.14 6.51
C VAL A 35 1.74 2.32 6.87
N PRO A 36 1.71 1.53 7.96
CA PRO A 36 2.80 0.64 8.34
C PRO A 36 3.13 -0.38 7.25
N ALA A 37 4.33 -0.96 7.30
CA ALA A 37 4.70 -2.08 6.44
C ALA A 37 3.73 -3.27 6.63
N HIS A 38 3.66 -4.16 5.64
CA HIS A 38 2.80 -5.36 5.68
C HIS A 38 1.34 -5.02 5.99
N SER A 39 0.76 -4.12 5.19
CA SER A 39 -0.59 -3.60 5.41
C SER A 39 -1.39 -3.50 4.12
N ILE A 40 -2.70 -3.64 4.24
CA ILE A 40 -3.67 -3.29 3.21
C ILE A 40 -4.41 -2.02 3.64
N ALA A 41 -4.37 -0.97 2.81
CA ALA A 41 -5.15 0.25 2.99
C ALA A 41 -6.38 0.24 2.06
N VAL A 42 -7.59 0.30 2.62
CA VAL A 42 -8.85 0.16 1.86
C VAL A 42 -9.89 1.20 2.22
N GLY A 43 -10.69 1.63 1.25
CA GLY A 43 -11.85 2.51 1.46
C GLY A 43 -11.53 4.00 1.58
N ASN A 44 -12.56 4.81 1.80
CA ASN A 44 -12.48 6.26 1.92
C ASN A 44 -13.35 6.75 3.11
N PRO A 45 -12.76 7.29 4.20
CA PRO A 45 -11.32 7.33 4.47
C PRO A 45 -10.75 5.93 4.67
N CYS A 46 -9.46 5.73 4.39
CA CYS A 46 -8.89 4.39 4.41
C CYS A 46 -8.88 3.77 5.81
N ARG A 47 -9.16 2.47 5.88
CA ARG A 47 -8.85 1.62 7.03
C ARG A 47 -7.58 0.84 6.73
N ILE A 48 -6.72 0.71 7.73
CA ILE A 48 -5.46 -0.04 7.64
C ILE A 48 -5.68 -1.41 8.27
N ILE A 49 -5.35 -2.46 7.53
CA ILE A 49 -5.47 -3.86 7.94
C ILE A 49 -4.08 -4.51 7.87
N PRO A 50 -3.51 -4.98 8.99
CA PRO A 50 -2.25 -5.72 8.96
C PRO A 50 -2.38 -7.01 8.14
N ARG A 51 -1.39 -7.27 7.27
CA ARG A 51 -1.36 -8.42 6.36
C ARG A 51 0.08 -8.69 5.93
N GLU A 52 0.63 -9.84 6.32
CA GLU A 52 1.87 -10.34 5.72
C GLU A 52 1.66 -10.67 4.24
N ASN A 53 2.67 -10.36 3.42
CA ASN A 53 2.63 -10.49 1.96
C ASN A 53 1.45 -9.72 1.35
N ALA A 54 1.25 -8.46 1.77
CA ALA A 54 0.09 -7.66 1.36
C ALA A 54 0.00 -7.50 -0.15
N THR A 55 1.14 -7.51 -0.84
CA THR A 55 1.22 -7.35 -2.30
C THR A 55 1.21 -8.66 -3.08
N GLU A 56 0.99 -9.80 -2.43
CA GLU A 56 0.86 -11.10 -3.08
C GLU A 56 -0.22 -11.06 -4.18
N GLY A 57 0.12 -11.55 -5.38
CA GLY A 57 -0.75 -11.52 -6.55
C GLY A 57 -0.80 -10.20 -7.32
N TYR A 58 -0.33 -9.09 -6.73
CA TYR A 58 -0.27 -7.78 -7.39
C TYR A 58 1.13 -7.43 -7.90
N ILE A 59 2.18 -7.79 -7.16
CA ILE A 59 3.57 -7.63 -7.60
C ILE A 59 4.13 -9.00 -7.94
N VAL A 60 4.15 -9.31 -9.25
CA VAL A 60 4.55 -10.64 -9.76
C VAL A 60 6.05 -10.75 -10.09
N ARG A 61 6.75 -9.62 -10.18
CA ARG A 61 8.18 -9.58 -10.48
C ARG A 61 8.84 -8.45 -9.71
N ARG A 62 9.89 -8.78 -8.97
CA ARG A 62 10.78 -7.82 -8.29
C ARG A 62 12.08 -7.74 -9.09
N VAL A 63 12.61 -6.54 -9.29
CA VAL A 63 13.88 -6.34 -10.01
C VAL A 63 14.82 -5.63 -9.04
N GLY A 64 15.96 -6.25 -8.74
CA GLY A 64 17.01 -5.63 -7.91
C GLY A 64 16.91 -5.88 -6.41
N GLY A 65 16.84 -7.15 -5.97
CA GLY A 65 17.21 -7.49 -4.59
C GLY A 65 18.74 -7.49 -4.47
N TYR A 66 19.27 -6.60 -3.63
CA TYR A 66 20.60 -6.71 -3.05
C TYR A 66 20.44 -7.11 -1.58
#